data_AF-A0A7C6ED73-F1
#
_entry.id   AF-A0A7C6ED73-F1
#
_cell.length_a   1.000
_cell.length_b   1.000
_cell.length_c   1.000
_cell.angle_alpha   90.00
_cell.angle_beta   90.00
_cell.angle_gamma   90.00
#
_symmetry.space_group_name_H-M   'P 1'
#
loop_
_entity.id
_entity.type
_entity.pdbx_description
1 polymer ?
#
loop_
_entity_poly.entity_id
_entity_poly.type
_entity_poly.pdbx_seq_one_letter_code
_entity_poly.pdbx_strand_id
1 'polypeptide(L)'
;GYNGHIFWDADIWMFPVLLVMHPELAESMIEYRFNRLDAAKKNAFIHGYKGAMFPWESAASGDEETPVWALSGPFEQHITGDVGLAAWNYFCVTQDTSWLKTKGWPILSEAANFWASRVERNGSGHYDINNVVAADEWAENIDNDAFTNGVAKKVLSCATLAAEIINKQPNVDWMNVANNIPILKMADGTTKEFATYHGEKIKQADVNLLAYPLKEITDPKQIEKDLSYYSQRVPNEGTPAMTQAIFALLYARLGNPEKAYQWFKESYQPNLDPPFRVIAETKGGTNPYFATGAGGVLQSVLMGFGGLDITSKGIIQIKSVLPPSWKKLIITGVGINKKTFVVNP
;
A
#
# COMPACT_ATOMS: atom_id res chain seq x y z
N GLY A 1 12.34 -8.62 16.57
CA GLY A 1 10.89 -8.57 16.83
C GLY A 1 10.17 -9.35 15.75
N TYR A 2 8.85 -9.50 15.90
CA TYR A 2 7.93 -9.99 14.85
C TYR A 2 8.24 -11.37 14.24
N ASN A 3 9.01 -12.22 14.95
CA ASN A 3 9.25 -13.64 14.61
C ASN A 3 9.75 -13.95 13.19
N GLY A 4 10.20 -12.95 12.42
CA GLY A 4 10.53 -13.11 11.00
C GLY A 4 9.31 -13.32 10.11
N HIS A 5 8.11 -12.99 10.59
CA HIS A 5 6.87 -13.07 9.84
C HIS A 5 6.81 -12.02 8.73
N ILE A 6 6.03 -12.31 7.68
CA ILE A 6 5.85 -11.49 6.50
C ILE A 6 4.48 -10.81 6.56
N PHE A 7 4.50 -9.49 6.66
CA PHE A 7 3.35 -8.60 6.74
C PHE A 7 3.14 -7.87 5.40
N TRP A 8 2.15 -6.98 5.34
CA TRP A 8 1.93 -6.04 4.24
C TRP A 8 3.14 -5.11 4.00
N ASP A 9 4.01 -4.94 5.01
CA ASP A 9 5.36 -4.36 4.96
C ASP A 9 6.15 -4.80 3.73
N ALA A 10 6.09 -6.11 3.42
CA ALA A 10 6.77 -6.65 2.26
C ALA A 10 6.18 -6.09 0.96
N ASP A 11 4.86 -6.08 0.82
CA ASP A 11 4.12 -5.83 -0.43
C ASP A 11 3.91 -4.33 -0.75
N ILE A 12 3.72 -3.49 0.27
CA ILE A 12 3.50 -2.05 0.09
C ILE A 12 4.77 -1.24 0.26
N TRP A 13 5.63 -1.61 1.20
CA TRP A 13 6.74 -0.75 1.61
C TRP A 13 8.08 -1.14 0.97
N MET A 14 8.38 -2.44 0.89
CA MET A 14 9.63 -2.92 0.30
C MET A 14 9.51 -3.23 -1.20
N PHE A 15 8.41 -3.87 -1.59
CA PHE A 15 8.23 -4.41 -2.93
C PHE A 15 8.33 -3.36 -4.05
N PRO A 16 7.73 -2.15 -3.98
CA PRO A 16 7.81 -1.20 -5.09
C PRO A 16 9.23 -0.77 -5.42
N VAL A 17 10.08 -0.61 -4.40
CA VAL A 17 11.49 -0.23 -4.55
C VAL A 17 12.26 -1.36 -5.22
N LEU A 18 12.12 -2.58 -4.69
CA LEU A 18 12.77 -3.77 -5.25
C LEU A 18 12.28 -4.03 -6.67
N LEU A 19 11.00 -3.89 -6.95
CA LEU A 19 10.45 -4.10 -8.28
C LEU A 19 11.01 -3.11 -9.30
N VAL A 20 11.14 -1.84 -8.94
CA VAL A 20 11.65 -0.80 -9.85
C VAL A 20 13.14 -0.95 -10.09
N MET A 21 13.94 -1.39 -9.11
CA MET A 21 15.40 -1.49 -9.22
C MET A 21 15.89 -2.89 -9.63
N HIS A 22 15.25 -3.91 -9.08
CA HIS A 22 15.59 -5.33 -9.14
C HIS A 22 14.33 -6.21 -9.35
N PRO A 23 13.64 -6.13 -10.50
CA PRO A 23 12.47 -6.96 -10.79
C PRO A 23 12.69 -8.46 -10.54
N GLU A 24 13.91 -8.95 -10.74
CA GLU A 24 14.32 -10.32 -10.49
C GLU A 24 14.20 -10.74 -9.01
N LEU A 25 14.47 -9.82 -8.07
CA LEU A 25 14.31 -10.08 -6.64
C LEU A 25 12.84 -9.95 -6.22
N ALA A 26 12.12 -8.99 -6.81
CA ALA A 26 10.69 -8.81 -6.56
C ALA A 26 9.88 -10.04 -7.00
N GLU A 27 10.30 -10.76 -8.05
CA GLU A 27 9.65 -12.01 -8.45
C GLU A 27 9.63 -13.05 -7.32
N SER A 28 10.73 -13.18 -6.58
CA SER A 28 10.82 -14.13 -5.46
C SER A 28 9.84 -13.77 -4.34
N MET A 29 9.62 -12.48 -4.09
CA MET A 29 8.66 -12.01 -3.08
C MET A 29 7.21 -12.33 -3.47
N ILE A 30 6.83 -12.13 -4.73
CA ILE A 30 5.47 -12.45 -5.17
C ILE A 30 5.27 -13.96 -5.35
N GLU A 31 6.32 -14.70 -5.70
CA GLU A 31 6.30 -16.16 -5.74
C GLU A 31 6.09 -16.78 -4.34
N TYR A 32 6.63 -16.15 -3.29
CA TYR A 32 6.30 -16.53 -1.90
C TYR A 32 4.79 -16.49 -1.63
N ARG A 33 4.11 -15.42 -2.07
CA ARG A 33 2.65 -15.27 -1.93
C ARG A 33 1.89 -16.26 -2.82
N PHE A 34 2.34 -16.46 -4.06
CA PHE A 34 1.76 -17.44 -4.99
C PHE A 34 1.77 -18.86 -4.42
N ASN A 35 2.91 -19.30 -3.88
CA ASN A 35 3.08 -20.64 -3.31
C ASN A 35 2.25 -20.90 -2.05
N ARG A 36 1.66 -19.86 -1.46
CA ARG A 36 0.79 -19.91 -0.26
C ARG A 36 -0.66 -19.55 -0.57
N LEU A 37 -1.01 -19.39 -1.83
CA LEU A 37 -2.35 -19.00 -2.25
C LEU A 37 -3.42 -19.98 -1.74
N ASP A 38 -3.14 -21.29 -1.75
CA ASP A 38 -4.08 -22.29 -1.25
C ASP A 38 -4.34 -22.17 0.27
N ALA A 39 -3.32 -21.79 1.06
CA ALA A 39 -3.50 -21.51 2.48
C ALA A 39 -4.38 -20.27 2.71
N ALA A 40 -4.16 -19.20 1.94
CA ALA A 40 -5.01 -18.01 1.97
C ALA A 40 -6.46 -18.30 1.55
N LYS A 41 -6.68 -19.20 0.58
CA LYS A 41 -8.03 -19.66 0.19
C LYS A 41 -8.72 -20.45 1.28
N LYS A 42 -7.98 -21.32 1.97
CA LYS A 42 -8.48 -22.04 3.16
C LYS A 42 -8.83 -21.06 4.27
N ASN A 43 -8.02 -20.03 4.49
CA ASN A 43 -8.28 -19.00 5.48
C ASN A 43 -9.59 -18.23 5.19
N ALA A 44 -9.80 -17.82 3.93
CA ALA A 44 -11.05 -17.20 3.50
C ALA A 44 -12.25 -18.12 3.75
N PHE A 45 -12.14 -19.40 3.37
CA PHE A 45 -13.20 -20.39 3.54
C PHE A 45 -13.61 -20.59 5.01
N ILE A 46 -12.63 -20.66 5.93
CA ILE A 46 -12.90 -20.83 7.38
C ILE A 46 -13.65 -19.62 7.94
N HIS A 47 -13.39 -18.42 7.42
CA HIS A 47 -14.08 -17.19 7.79
C HIS A 47 -15.40 -16.96 7.02
N GLY A 48 -15.83 -17.91 6.18
CA GLY A 48 -17.08 -17.82 5.41
C GLY A 48 -16.99 -16.95 4.15
N TYR A 49 -15.78 -16.55 3.74
CA TYR A 49 -15.54 -15.78 2.52
C TYR A 49 -15.17 -16.69 1.33
N LYS A 50 -15.25 -16.12 0.13
CA LYS A 50 -14.70 -16.74 -1.09
C LYS A 50 -13.30 -16.16 -1.37
N GLY A 51 -12.64 -16.64 -2.41
CA GLY A 51 -11.36 -16.09 -2.82
C GLY A 51 -10.21 -16.47 -1.89
N ALA A 52 -9.22 -15.59 -1.77
CA ALA A 52 -8.07 -15.73 -0.90
C ALA A 52 -8.02 -14.60 0.13
N MET A 53 -7.94 -14.96 1.41
CA MET A 53 -7.70 -14.05 2.53
C MET A 53 -6.28 -14.30 3.01
N PHE A 54 -5.33 -13.49 2.54
CA PHE A 54 -3.94 -13.63 2.99
C PHE A 54 -3.84 -13.32 4.48
N PRO A 55 -3.02 -14.06 5.24
CA PRO A 55 -2.88 -13.83 6.67
C PRO A 55 -2.17 -12.51 6.95
N TRP A 56 -2.52 -11.86 8.04
CA TRP A 56 -1.84 -10.65 8.51
C TRP A 56 -0.36 -10.92 8.79
N GLU A 57 -0.08 -11.96 9.57
CA GLU A 57 1.25 -12.48 9.81
C GLU A 57 1.43 -13.81 9.09
N SER A 58 2.31 -13.84 8.09
CA SER A 58 2.59 -15.04 7.31
C SER A 58 3.97 -15.63 7.63
N ALA A 59 4.07 -16.95 7.71
CA ALA A 59 5.35 -17.66 7.81
C ALA A 59 5.46 -18.82 6.79
N ALA A 60 6.19 -19.88 7.15
CA ALA A 60 6.53 -20.97 6.23
C ALA A 60 5.30 -21.66 5.62
N SER A 61 4.26 -21.91 6.40
CA SER A 61 3.01 -22.58 6.00
C SER A 61 2.12 -21.71 5.10
N GLY A 62 2.12 -20.39 5.32
CA GLY A 62 1.14 -19.47 4.75
C GLY A 62 -0.19 -19.43 5.50
N ASP A 63 -0.33 -20.17 6.59
CA ASP A 63 -1.44 -20.03 7.53
C ASP A 63 -1.32 -18.71 8.32
N GLU A 64 -2.37 -18.33 9.03
CA GLU A 64 -2.37 -17.18 9.95
C GLU A 64 -1.54 -17.48 11.20
N GLU A 65 -0.49 -16.68 11.42
CA GLU A 65 0.44 -16.82 12.54
C GLU A 65 0.32 -15.66 13.55
N THR A 66 -0.61 -14.73 13.32
CA THR A 66 -0.86 -13.61 14.25
C THR A 66 -1.31 -14.17 15.59
N PRO A 67 -0.76 -13.69 16.72
CA PRO A 67 -1.19 -14.13 18.03
C PRO A 67 -2.70 -13.97 18.22
N VAL A 68 -3.38 -15.01 18.71
CA VAL A 68 -4.86 -15.09 18.79
C VAL A 68 -5.54 -13.98 19.59
N TRP A 69 -4.78 -13.20 20.37
CA TRP A 69 -5.29 -12.05 21.13
C TRP A 69 -5.30 -10.75 20.33
N ALA A 70 -4.61 -10.67 19.19
CA ALA A 70 -4.55 -9.49 18.34
C ALA A 70 -5.66 -9.54 17.28
N LEU A 71 -6.42 -8.45 17.16
CA LEU A 71 -7.53 -8.35 16.20
C LEU A 71 -7.06 -8.20 14.75
N SER A 72 -5.80 -7.84 14.53
CA SER A 72 -5.22 -7.66 13.21
C SER A 72 -5.28 -8.93 12.35
N GLY A 73 -5.01 -10.10 12.93
CA GLY A 73 -5.10 -11.39 12.24
C GLY A 73 -6.43 -11.60 11.51
N PRO A 74 -7.58 -11.57 12.21
CA PRO A 74 -8.88 -11.75 11.57
C PRO A 74 -9.39 -10.51 10.81
N PHE A 75 -9.03 -9.29 11.21
CA PHE A 75 -9.75 -8.07 10.79
C PHE A 75 -8.92 -7.03 10.02
N GLU A 76 -7.59 -7.10 10.00
CA GLU A 76 -6.73 -6.21 9.21
C GLU A 76 -6.55 -6.76 7.78
N GLN A 77 -7.66 -6.81 7.07
CA GLN A 77 -7.81 -7.59 5.85
C GLN A 77 -7.26 -6.90 4.59
N HIS A 78 -6.86 -5.63 4.69
CA HIS A 78 -6.31 -4.86 3.56
C HIS A 78 -5.08 -5.54 2.93
N ILE A 79 -4.31 -6.33 3.71
CA ILE A 79 -3.19 -7.13 3.22
C ILE A 79 -3.53 -7.99 2.00
N THR A 80 -4.78 -8.46 1.90
CA THR A 80 -5.22 -9.25 0.75
C THR A 80 -5.22 -8.44 -0.55
N GLY A 81 -5.69 -7.20 -0.50
CA GLY A 81 -5.62 -6.33 -1.67
C GLY A 81 -4.23 -5.73 -1.88
N ASP A 82 -3.41 -5.59 -0.84
CA ASP A 82 -2.01 -5.18 -0.96
C ASP A 82 -1.17 -6.21 -1.74
N VAL A 83 -1.32 -7.49 -1.43
CA VAL A 83 -0.70 -8.60 -2.19
C VAL A 83 -1.20 -8.60 -3.64
N GLY A 84 -2.50 -8.36 -3.85
CA GLY A 84 -3.07 -8.20 -5.19
C GLY A 84 -2.45 -7.01 -5.95
N LEU A 85 -2.28 -5.86 -5.30
CA LEU A 85 -1.65 -4.69 -5.88
C LEU A 85 -0.17 -4.94 -6.21
N ALA A 86 0.57 -5.66 -5.36
CA ALA A 86 1.94 -6.07 -5.64
C ALA A 86 2.01 -6.98 -6.89
N ALA A 87 1.11 -7.96 -7.02
CA ALA A 87 1.02 -8.80 -8.21
C ALA A 87 0.71 -7.99 -9.48
N TRP A 88 -0.22 -7.03 -9.39
CA TRP A 88 -0.52 -6.13 -10.50
C TRP A 88 0.68 -5.26 -10.87
N ASN A 89 1.38 -4.71 -9.88
CA ASN A 89 2.56 -3.87 -10.10
C ASN A 89 3.69 -4.68 -10.76
N TYR A 90 3.89 -5.94 -10.37
CA TYR A 90 4.88 -6.82 -11.01
C TYR A 90 4.62 -6.95 -12.51
N PHE A 91 3.38 -7.27 -12.90
CA PHE A 91 2.99 -7.26 -14.31
C PHE A 91 3.21 -5.88 -14.95
N CYS A 92 2.81 -4.79 -14.28
CA CYS A 92 2.99 -3.44 -14.80
C CYS A 92 4.46 -3.12 -15.11
N VAL A 93 5.42 -3.57 -14.31
CA VAL A 93 6.84 -3.30 -14.56
C VAL A 93 7.46 -4.25 -15.58
N THR A 94 7.11 -5.54 -15.53
CA THR A 94 7.69 -6.57 -16.40
C THR A 94 7.03 -6.65 -17.78
N GLN A 95 5.76 -6.27 -17.85
CA GLN A 95 4.86 -6.45 -18.99
C GLN A 95 4.75 -7.93 -19.42
N ASP A 96 5.06 -8.87 -18.52
CA ASP A 96 5.05 -10.31 -18.81
C ASP A 96 3.61 -10.87 -18.70
N THR A 97 2.97 -11.04 -19.86
CA THR A 97 1.62 -11.59 -19.95
C THR A 97 1.57 -13.10 -19.68
N SER A 98 2.68 -13.83 -19.86
CA SER A 98 2.78 -15.25 -19.53
C SER A 98 2.79 -15.45 -18.02
N TRP A 99 3.62 -14.67 -17.32
CA TRP A 99 3.62 -14.60 -15.86
C TRP A 99 2.26 -14.15 -15.33
N LEU A 100 1.65 -13.12 -15.94
CA LEU A 100 0.32 -12.65 -15.54
C LEU A 100 -0.71 -13.76 -15.67
N LYS A 101 -0.69 -14.56 -16.75
CA LYS A 101 -1.65 -15.66 -16.92
C LYS A 101 -1.45 -16.81 -15.93
N THR A 102 -0.21 -17.11 -15.56
CA THR A 102 0.16 -18.32 -14.80
C THR A 102 0.24 -18.10 -13.30
N LYS A 103 0.79 -16.96 -12.86
CA LYS A 103 1.03 -16.64 -11.44
C LYS A 103 0.26 -15.41 -10.98
N GLY A 104 0.27 -14.33 -11.77
CA GLY A 104 -0.37 -13.06 -11.39
C GLY A 104 -1.90 -13.15 -11.32
N TRP A 105 -2.53 -13.81 -12.30
CA TRP A 105 -3.97 -13.95 -12.43
C TRP A 105 -4.60 -14.74 -11.27
N PRO A 106 -4.07 -15.92 -10.87
CA PRO A 106 -4.56 -16.61 -9.68
C PRO A 106 -4.60 -15.72 -8.44
N ILE A 107 -3.51 -14.97 -8.15
CA ILE A 107 -3.47 -14.05 -7.01
C ILE A 107 -4.54 -12.96 -7.14
N LEU A 108 -4.55 -12.24 -8.26
CA LEU A 108 -5.47 -11.12 -8.49
C LEU A 108 -6.93 -11.54 -8.44
N SER A 109 -7.28 -12.63 -9.12
CA SER A 109 -8.65 -13.11 -9.19
C SER A 109 -9.17 -13.59 -7.83
N GLU A 110 -8.33 -14.25 -7.03
CA GLU A 110 -8.75 -14.76 -5.72
C GLU A 110 -8.80 -13.64 -4.68
N ALA A 111 -7.90 -12.65 -4.73
CA ALA A 111 -8.01 -11.44 -3.91
C ALA A 111 -9.27 -10.62 -4.26
N ALA A 112 -9.59 -10.47 -5.56
CA ALA A 112 -10.81 -9.81 -6.01
C ALA A 112 -12.08 -10.58 -5.60
N ASN A 113 -12.07 -11.91 -5.67
CA ASN A 113 -13.17 -12.75 -5.21
C ASN A 113 -13.38 -12.64 -3.69
N PHE A 114 -12.31 -12.48 -2.91
CA PHE A 114 -12.40 -12.22 -1.48
C PHE A 114 -13.17 -10.92 -1.24
N TRP A 115 -12.73 -9.79 -1.79
CA TRP A 115 -13.40 -8.50 -1.58
C TRP A 115 -14.85 -8.49 -2.08
N ALA A 116 -15.15 -9.13 -3.22
CA ALA A 116 -16.51 -9.25 -3.71
C ALA A 116 -17.44 -10.08 -2.80
N SER A 117 -16.87 -11.02 -2.04
CA SER A 117 -17.59 -11.81 -1.03
C SER A 117 -17.61 -11.19 0.36
N ARG A 118 -16.63 -10.33 0.67
CA ARG A 118 -16.43 -9.69 1.98
C ARG A 118 -17.35 -8.49 2.18
N VAL A 119 -17.71 -7.81 1.09
CA VAL A 119 -18.56 -6.62 1.13
C VAL A 119 -19.99 -6.97 1.59
N GLU A 120 -20.52 -6.16 2.49
CA GLU A 120 -21.91 -6.20 2.94
C GLU A 120 -22.77 -5.39 1.98
N ARG A 121 -23.91 -5.94 1.54
CA ARG A 121 -24.80 -5.31 0.57
C ARG A 121 -26.05 -4.80 1.27
N ASN A 122 -25.96 -3.60 1.81
CA ASN A 122 -27.00 -2.96 2.61
C ASN A 122 -28.10 -2.27 1.79
N GLY A 123 -28.07 -2.43 0.47
CA GLY A 123 -29.12 -1.95 -0.43
C GLY A 123 -28.60 -1.78 -1.86
N SER A 124 -29.48 -1.33 -2.75
CA SER A 124 -29.09 -0.99 -4.12
C SER A 124 -28.10 0.17 -4.09
N GLY A 125 -26.85 -0.11 -4.45
CA GLY A 125 -25.77 0.87 -4.49
C GLY A 125 -25.17 1.26 -3.13
N HIS A 126 -25.53 0.56 -2.05
CA HIS A 126 -25.06 0.83 -0.69
C HIS A 126 -24.30 -0.38 -0.16
N TYR A 127 -22.98 -0.34 -0.32
CA TYR A 127 -22.09 -1.45 -0.01
C TYR A 127 -21.14 -0.98 1.08
N ASP A 128 -20.88 -1.84 2.05
CA ASP A 128 -20.07 -1.47 3.21
C ASP A 128 -19.05 -2.56 3.51
N ILE A 129 -17.90 -2.17 4.06
CA ILE A 129 -16.93 -3.10 4.63
C ILE A 129 -16.82 -2.73 6.10
N ASN A 130 -17.56 -3.45 6.94
CA ASN A 130 -17.71 -3.18 8.36
C ASN A 130 -16.79 -4.05 9.21
N ASN A 131 -16.52 -3.65 10.44
CA ASN A 131 -15.74 -4.41 11.41
C ASN A 131 -14.35 -4.83 10.88
N VAL A 132 -13.53 -3.84 10.57
CA VAL A 132 -12.13 -4.01 10.17
C VAL A 132 -11.18 -3.35 11.17
N VAL A 133 -9.91 -3.72 11.08
CA VAL A 133 -8.79 -2.95 11.64
C VAL A 133 -8.19 -2.15 10.48
N ALA A 134 -8.03 -0.85 10.68
CA ALA A 134 -7.45 0.04 9.67
C ALA A 134 -5.92 -0.09 9.62
N ALA A 135 -5.27 0.48 8.59
CA ALA A 135 -3.81 0.57 8.60
C ALA A 135 -3.33 1.46 9.76
N ASP A 136 -4.14 2.41 10.20
CA ASP A 136 -4.07 2.93 11.56
C ASP A 136 -4.54 1.87 12.57
N GLU A 137 -3.63 1.05 13.08
CA GLU A 137 -3.95 -0.02 14.05
C GLU A 137 -4.49 0.49 15.40
N TRP A 138 -4.59 1.80 15.65
CA TRP A 138 -5.35 2.32 16.79
C TRP A 138 -6.87 2.31 16.55
N ALA A 139 -7.30 2.15 15.31
CA ALA A 139 -8.68 2.06 14.89
C ALA A 139 -9.07 0.61 14.60
N GLU A 140 -9.59 -0.06 15.63
CA GLU A 140 -10.10 -1.44 15.57
C GLU A 140 -11.63 -1.46 15.66
N ASN A 141 -12.26 -2.47 15.05
CA ASN A 141 -13.72 -2.64 15.02
C ASN A 141 -14.44 -1.42 14.43
N ILE A 142 -13.86 -0.85 13.37
CA ILE A 142 -14.41 0.31 12.68
C ILE A 142 -14.99 -0.08 11.33
N ASP A 143 -15.86 0.79 10.81
CA ASP A 143 -16.61 0.54 9.57
C ASP A 143 -16.15 1.49 8.46
N ASN A 144 -16.10 0.98 7.24
CA ASN A 144 -15.76 1.73 6.04
C ASN A 144 -14.46 2.54 6.18
N ASP A 145 -13.41 1.86 6.64
CA ASP A 145 -12.05 2.37 6.57
C ASP A 145 -11.73 2.81 5.13
N ALA A 146 -11.22 4.03 4.98
CA ALA A 146 -10.87 4.62 3.71
C ALA A 146 -9.79 3.81 2.99
N PHE A 147 -8.74 3.38 3.70
CA PHE A 147 -7.66 2.63 3.07
C PHE A 147 -8.12 1.23 2.66
N THR A 148 -8.76 0.48 3.54
CA THR A 148 -9.33 -0.84 3.24
C THR A 148 -10.31 -0.78 2.06
N ASN A 149 -11.23 0.19 2.07
CA ASN A 149 -12.16 0.41 0.96
C ASN A 149 -11.41 0.76 -0.34
N GLY A 150 -10.42 1.63 -0.27
CA GLY A 150 -9.56 1.99 -1.40
C GLY A 150 -8.82 0.78 -1.97
N VAL A 151 -8.24 -0.06 -1.11
CA VAL A 151 -7.52 -1.29 -1.47
C VAL A 151 -8.46 -2.28 -2.17
N ALA A 152 -9.65 -2.49 -1.61
CA ALA A 152 -10.68 -3.34 -2.21
C ALA A 152 -11.06 -2.87 -3.62
N LYS A 153 -11.39 -1.58 -3.77
CA LYS A 153 -11.70 -0.96 -5.08
C LYS A 153 -10.54 -1.12 -6.06
N LYS A 154 -9.31 -0.92 -5.58
CA LYS A 154 -8.10 -0.99 -6.40
C LYS A 154 -7.88 -2.39 -6.95
N VAL A 155 -7.91 -3.42 -6.10
CA VAL A 155 -7.62 -4.80 -6.52
C VAL A 155 -8.74 -5.36 -7.42
N LEU A 156 -10.01 -5.02 -7.18
CA LEU A 156 -11.13 -5.37 -8.06
C LEU A 156 -10.93 -4.79 -9.46
N SER A 157 -10.49 -3.53 -9.55
CA SER A 157 -10.18 -2.87 -10.82
C SER A 157 -8.97 -3.50 -11.51
N CYS A 158 -7.89 -3.77 -10.77
CA CYS A 158 -6.69 -4.42 -11.29
C CYS A 158 -6.98 -5.84 -11.81
N ALA A 159 -7.78 -6.64 -11.10
CA ALA A 159 -8.19 -7.97 -11.54
C ALA A 159 -9.04 -7.91 -12.83
N THR A 160 -9.95 -6.93 -12.93
CA THR A 160 -10.74 -6.71 -14.16
C THR A 160 -9.83 -6.41 -15.35
N LEU A 161 -8.90 -5.45 -15.20
CA LEU A 161 -7.92 -5.12 -16.25
C LEU A 161 -7.02 -6.30 -16.60
N ALA A 162 -6.57 -7.07 -15.60
CA ALA A 162 -5.77 -8.26 -15.83
C ALA A 162 -6.52 -9.30 -16.65
N ALA A 163 -7.81 -9.52 -16.39
CA ALA A 163 -8.67 -10.43 -17.15
C ALA A 163 -8.71 -10.04 -18.63
N GLU A 164 -8.94 -8.75 -18.92
CA GLU A 164 -8.98 -8.20 -20.27
C GLU A 164 -7.65 -8.44 -21.01
N ILE A 165 -6.52 -8.14 -20.36
CA ILE A 165 -5.18 -8.31 -20.94
C ILE A 165 -4.89 -9.76 -21.34
N ILE A 166 -5.33 -10.74 -20.55
CA ILE A 166 -5.10 -12.16 -20.83
C ILE A 166 -6.29 -12.84 -21.55
N ASN A 167 -7.24 -12.06 -22.05
CA ASN A 167 -8.46 -12.53 -22.75
C ASN A 167 -9.30 -13.53 -21.93
N LYS A 168 -9.44 -13.28 -20.63
CA LYS A 168 -10.40 -13.96 -19.74
C LYS A 168 -11.61 -13.08 -19.49
N GLN A 169 -12.75 -13.71 -19.22
CA GLN A 169 -13.95 -12.99 -18.79
C GLN A 169 -13.78 -12.58 -17.32
N PRO A 170 -13.81 -11.27 -16.99
CA PRO A 170 -13.80 -10.82 -15.60
C PRO A 170 -15.12 -11.21 -14.92
N ASN A 171 -15.10 -11.35 -13.60
CA ASN A 171 -16.35 -11.49 -12.85
C ASN A 171 -17.10 -10.15 -12.93
N VAL A 172 -18.32 -10.20 -13.49
CA VAL A 172 -19.16 -9.01 -13.71
C VAL A 172 -19.50 -8.26 -12.42
N ASP A 173 -19.44 -8.94 -11.28
CA ASP A 173 -19.72 -8.35 -9.98
C ASP A 173 -18.54 -7.50 -9.44
N TRP A 174 -17.31 -7.70 -9.90
CA TRP A 174 -16.14 -6.98 -9.36
C TRP A 174 -16.25 -5.47 -9.51
N MET A 175 -16.58 -4.98 -10.71
CA MET A 175 -16.73 -3.54 -10.93
C MET A 175 -18.00 -2.99 -10.31
N ASN A 176 -19.06 -3.81 -10.19
CA ASN A 176 -20.25 -3.43 -9.45
C ASN A 176 -19.92 -3.19 -7.96
N VAL A 177 -19.14 -4.08 -7.34
CA VAL A 177 -18.68 -3.90 -5.95
C VAL A 177 -17.78 -2.66 -5.84
N ALA A 178 -16.76 -2.55 -6.70
CA ALA A 178 -15.80 -1.43 -6.64
C ALA A 178 -16.50 -0.07 -6.77
N ASN A 179 -17.52 0.05 -7.62
CA ASN A 179 -18.24 1.30 -7.82
C ASN A 179 -19.15 1.69 -6.63
N ASN A 180 -19.56 0.73 -5.80
CA ASN A 180 -20.52 0.97 -4.72
C ASN A 180 -19.90 1.00 -3.31
N ILE A 181 -18.62 0.62 -3.15
CA ILE A 181 -17.87 0.82 -1.90
C ILE A 181 -17.58 2.33 -1.71
N PRO A 182 -17.90 2.92 -0.54
CA PRO A 182 -17.74 4.35 -0.29
C PRO A 182 -16.31 4.74 0.06
N ILE A 183 -15.92 5.95 -0.34
CA ILE A 183 -14.82 6.70 0.27
C ILE A 183 -15.44 7.91 0.94
N LEU A 184 -15.55 7.88 2.26
CA LEU A 184 -16.32 8.85 3.03
C LEU A 184 -15.60 10.20 3.11
N LYS A 185 -16.37 11.28 3.26
CA LYS A 185 -15.88 12.65 3.42
C LYS A 185 -16.43 13.26 4.71
N MET A 186 -15.62 14.08 5.36
CA MET A 186 -16.08 14.96 6.44
C MET A 186 -16.86 16.15 5.87
N ALA A 187 -17.53 16.91 6.74
CA ALA A 187 -18.34 18.07 6.34
C ALA A 187 -17.55 19.15 5.58
N ASP A 188 -16.26 19.29 5.88
CA ASP A 188 -15.39 20.23 5.17
C ASP A 188 -14.92 19.70 3.81
N GLY A 189 -15.10 18.41 3.50
CA GLY A 189 -14.65 17.73 2.28
C GLY A 189 -13.31 16.99 2.41
N THR A 190 -12.67 16.98 3.57
CA THR A 190 -11.50 16.11 3.83
C THR A 190 -11.94 14.64 3.77
N THR A 191 -11.08 13.76 3.26
CA THR A 191 -11.34 12.31 3.29
C THR A 191 -11.45 11.85 4.74
N LYS A 192 -12.49 11.09 5.04
CA LYS A 192 -12.77 10.59 6.39
C LYS A 192 -12.16 9.21 6.52
N GLU A 193 -11.39 8.97 7.58
CA GLU A 193 -10.65 7.72 7.79
C GLU A 193 -11.58 6.53 7.94
N PHE A 194 -12.61 6.62 8.78
CA PHE A 194 -13.66 5.61 8.91
C PHE A 194 -15.02 6.24 9.24
N ALA A 195 -16.09 5.45 9.19
CA ALA A 195 -17.47 5.94 9.29
C ALA A 195 -17.74 6.76 10.55
N THR A 196 -17.18 6.37 11.69
CA THR A 196 -17.33 7.03 13.00
C THR A 196 -16.15 7.93 13.36
N TYR A 197 -15.27 8.27 12.41
CA TYR A 197 -14.10 9.12 12.67
C TYR A 197 -14.52 10.55 13.06
N HIS A 198 -13.93 11.07 14.15
CA HIS A 198 -14.18 12.39 14.71
C HIS A 198 -12.93 13.28 14.79
N GLY A 199 -11.80 12.84 14.23
CA GLY A 199 -10.57 13.62 14.14
C GLY A 199 -9.50 13.19 15.13
N GLU A 200 -9.53 11.92 15.52
CA GLU A 200 -8.60 11.22 16.39
C GLU A 200 -7.15 11.32 15.89
N LYS A 201 -6.21 11.02 16.80
CA LYS A 201 -4.80 10.80 16.45
C LYS A 201 -4.66 9.44 15.77
N ILE A 202 -3.74 9.35 14.81
CA ILE A 202 -3.50 8.14 14.02
C ILE A 202 -2.12 7.58 14.33
N LYS A 203 -1.98 6.25 14.41
CA LYS A 203 -0.70 5.56 14.60
C LYS A 203 0.23 5.81 13.42
N GLN A 204 -0.29 5.68 12.20
CA GLN A 204 0.47 5.73 10.95
C GLN A 204 -0.38 6.20 9.75
N ALA A 205 0.22 6.30 8.56
CA ALA A 205 -0.49 6.72 7.36
C ALA A 205 -1.58 5.73 6.97
N ASP A 206 -2.81 6.23 6.85
CA ASP A 206 -3.97 5.49 6.36
C ASP A 206 -4.56 6.19 5.12
N VAL A 207 -5.31 7.29 5.32
CA VAL A 207 -5.96 8.04 4.23
C VAL A 207 -4.98 8.50 3.14
N ASN A 208 -3.76 8.87 3.52
CA ASN A 208 -2.77 9.33 2.54
C ASN A 208 -2.33 8.22 1.58
N LEU A 209 -2.55 6.94 1.93
CA LEU A 209 -2.27 5.80 1.07
C LEU A 209 -3.22 5.70 -0.13
N LEU A 210 -4.41 6.32 -0.06
CA LEU A 210 -5.33 6.43 -1.21
C LEU A 210 -4.73 7.24 -2.35
N ALA A 211 -3.90 8.24 -2.05
CA ALA A 211 -3.20 9.01 -3.07
C ALA A 211 -2.03 8.22 -3.65
N TYR A 212 -1.26 7.57 -2.79
CA TYR A 212 -0.17 6.67 -3.16
C TYR A 212 0.02 5.59 -2.10
N PRO A 213 0.02 4.29 -2.46
CA PRO A 213 0.21 3.76 -3.81
C PRO A 213 -1.09 3.51 -4.61
N LEU A 214 -2.28 3.65 -4.00
CA LEU A 214 -3.52 3.18 -4.62
C LEU A 214 -3.96 4.00 -5.84
N LYS A 215 -3.70 5.30 -5.83
CA LYS A 215 -4.16 6.27 -6.85
C LYS A 215 -5.69 6.31 -6.95
N GLU A 216 -6.37 6.12 -5.83
CA GLU A 216 -7.82 6.30 -5.68
C GLU A 216 -8.16 7.81 -5.56
N ILE A 217 -7.29 8.57 -4.90
CA ILE A 217 -7.38 10.05 -4.84
C ILE A 217 -6.28 10.63 -5.73
N THR A 218 -6.68 11.22 -6.86
CA THR A 218 -5.74 11.80 -7.84
C THR A 218 -5.82 13.33 -7.96
N ASP A 219 -6.85 13.97 -7.39
CA ASP A 219 -6.97 15.43 -7.41
C ASP A 219 -5.91 16.07 -6.48
N PRO A 220 -4.97 16.86 -6.99
CA PRO A 220 -3.92 17.49 -6.18
C PRO A 220 -4.48 18.33 -5.02
N LYS A 221 -5.63 18.98 -5.19
CA LYS A 221 -6.25 19.79 -4.13
C LYS A 221 -6.74 18.92 -2.97
N GLN A 222 -7.34 17.76 -3.30
CA GLN A 222 -7.76 16.81 -2.28
C GLN A 222 -6.56 16.19 -1.57
N ILE A 223 -5.51 15.81 -2.30
CA ILE A 223 -4.27 15.25 -1.72
C ILE A 223 -3.65 16.25 -0.75
N GLU A 224 -3.52 17.53 -1.12
CA GLU A 224 -2.96 18.57 -0.25
C GLU A 224 -3.83 18.80 1.00
N LYS A 225 -5.16 18.75 0.84
CA LYS A 225 -6.10 18.88 1.95
C LYS A 225 -5.96 17.74 2.95
N ASP A 226 -5.97 16.50 2.46
CA ASP A 226 -5.85 15.31 3.30
C ASP A 226 -4.47 15.28 3.98
N LEU A 227 -3.39 15.60 3.27
CA LEU A 227 -2.04 15.76 3.88
C LEU A 227 -2.03 16.80 5.00
N SER A 228 -2.60 17.98 4.74
CA SER A 228 -2.60 19.07 5.72
C SER A 228 -3.41 18.70 6.97
N TYR A 229 -4.45 17.88 6.82
CA TYR A 229 -5.27 17.41 7.93
C TYR A 229 -4.58 16.29 8.73
N TYR A 230 -4.13 15.21 8.06
CA TYR A 230 -3.62 14.01 8.72
C TYR A 230 -2.18 14.17 9.24
N SER A 231 -1.35 15.02 8.62
CA SER A 231 0.00 15.29 9.15
C SER A 231 0.01 15.91 10.55
N GLN A 232 -1.09 16.57 10.97
CA GLN A 232 -1.24 17.12 12.32
C GLN A 232 -1.75 16.10 13.35
N ARG A 233 -2.12 14.90 12.89
CA ARG A 233 -2.72 13.83 13.69
C ARG A 233 -1.80 12.67 13.97
N VAL A 234 -0.64 12.65 13.33
CA VAL A 234 0.46 11.76 13.66
C VAL A 234 1.13 12.25 14.95
N PRO A 235 1.22 11.43 16.00
CA PRO A 235 1.98 11.71 17.21
C PRO A 235 3.47 11.97 16.91
N ASN A 236 4.15 12.68 17.81
CA ASN A 236 5.61 12.88 17.69
C ASN A 236 6.43 11.66 18.11
N GLU A 237 5.85 10.74 18.89
CA GLU A 237 6.50 9.54 19.43
C GLU A 237 5.59 8.33 19.25
N GLY A 238 6.16 7.13 19.16
CA GLY A 238 5.39 5.89 18.99
C GLY A 238 4.82 5.67 17.58
N THR A 239 5.11 6.55 16.62
CA THR A 239 4.74 6.38 15.20
C THR A 239 5.80 5.59 14.43
N PRO A 240 5.42 4.53 13.70
CA PRO A 240 6.32 3.80 12.80
C PRO A 240 6.91 4.65 11.67
N ALA A 241 8.18 4.39 11.33
CA ALA A 241 9.05 5.18 10.43
C ALA A 241 8.69 5.12 8.93
N MET A 242 7.42 4.99 8.57
CA MET A 242 6.93 4.88 7.20
C MET A 242 6.00 6.02 6.79
N THR A 243 5.27 6.58 7.75
CA THR A 243 4.24 7.61 7.58
C THR A 243 4.79 8.90 6.99
N GLN A 244 5.87 9.42 7.60
CA GLN A 244 6.50 10.66 7.14
C GLN A 244 7.11 10.49 5.74
N ALA A 245 7.50 9.27 5.35
CA ALA A 245 8.03 9.02 4.02
C ALA A 245 6.95 9.18 2.93
N ILE A 246 5.70 8.77 3.21
CA ILE A 246 4.55 9.02 2.33
C ILE A 246 4.25 10.52 2.24
N PHE A 247 4.32 11.25 3.36
CA PHE A 247 4.13 12.70 3.33
C PHE A 247 5.20 13.38 2.46
N ALA A 248 6.47 13.00 2.62
CA ALA A 248 7.56 13.48 1.79
C ALA A 248 7.31 13.22 0.30
N LEU A 249 6.92 11.99 -0.04
CA LEU A 249 6.60 11.56 -1.40
C LEU A 249 5.48 12.41 -2.01
N LEU A 250 4.37 12.56 -1.29
CA LEU A 250 3.21 13.27 -1.82
C LEU A 250 3.47 14.77 -1.94
N TYR A 251 4.15 15.41 -0.97
CA TYR A 251 4.53 16.81 -1.09
C TYR A 251 5.51 17.07 -2.25
N ALA A 252 6.43 16.13 -2.54
CA ALA A 252 7.29 16.22 -3.71
C ALA A 252 6.46 16.19 -5.01
N ARG A 253 5.49 15.27 -5.11
CA ARG A 253 4.58 15.18 -6.28
C ARG A 253 3.64 16.38 -6.42
N LEU A 254 3.28 17.03 -5.31
CA LEU A 254 2.49 18.28 -5.29
C LEU A 254 3.33 19.52 -5.66
N GLY A 255 4.65 19.39 -5.75
CA GLY A 255 5.54 20.50 -6.05
C GLY A 255 5.84 21.41 -4.87
N ASN A 256 5.82 20.88 -3.63
CA ASN A 256 6.19 21.60 -2.42
C ASN A 256 7.56 21.10 -1.90
N PRO A 257 8.68 21.69 -2.38
CA PRO A 257 10.01 21.15 -2.09
C PRO A 257 10.42 21.33 -0.63
N GLU A 258 9.97 22.39 0.06
CA GLU A 258 10.28 22.64 1.46
C GLU A 258 9.64 21.59 2.38
N LYS A 259 8.32 21.37 2.25
CA LYS A 259 7.62 20.35 3.05
C LYS A 259 8.10 18.95 2.71
N ALA A 260 8.32 18.66 1.42
CA ALA A 260 8.87 17.37 1.00
C ALA A 260 10.21 17.08 1.68
N TYR A 261 11.12 18.06 1.73
CA TYR A 261 12.42 17.91 2.37
C TYR A 261 12.34 17.80 3.89
N GLN A 262 11.43 18.55 4.51
CA GLN A 262 11.18 18.44 5.95
C GLN A 262 10.78 17.01 6.31
N TRP A 263 9.70 16.51 5.71
CA TRP A 263 9.19 15.17 5.98
C TRP A 263 10.17 14.07 5.59
N PHE A 264 10.97 14.28 4.54
CA PHE A 264 12.02 13.34 4.17
C PHE A 264 13.09 13.19 5.27
N LYS A 265 13.46 14.27 5.95
CA LYS A 265 14.39 14.16 7.08
C LYS A 265 13.73 13.51 8.29
N GLU A 266 12.47 13.87 8.57
CA GLU A 266 11.70 13.33 9.69
C GLU A 266 11.41 11.83 9.54
N SER A 267 11.39 11.28 8.32
CA SER A 267 11.11 9.87 8.09
C SER A 267 12.23 8.90 8.46
N TYR A 268 13.46 9.37 8.66
CA TYR A 268 14.57 8.48 9.03
C TYR A 268 15.52 9.04 10.07
N GLN A 269 15.82 10.35 10.08
CA GLN A 269 16.86 10.90 10.97
C GLN A 269 16.57 10.65 12.46
N PRO A 270 15.34 10.83 12.96
CA PRO A 270 15.01 10.56 14.36
C PRO A 270 15.02 9.07 14.74
N ASN A 271 15.08 8.19 13.73
CA ASN A 271 15.05 6.74 13.87
C ASN A 271 16.44 6.12 13.71
N LEU A 272 17.50 6.91 13.46
CA LEU A 272 18.84 6.38 13.28
C LEU A 272 19.52 6.05 14.60
N ASP A 273 19.81 4.76 14.82
CA ASP A 273 20.47 4.29 16.03
C ASP A 273 21.99 4.20 15.89
N PRO A 274 22.78 4.88 16.74
CA PRO A 274 24.23 4.75 16.74
C PRO A 274 24.67 3.36 17.24
N PRO A 275 25.87 2.88 16.84
CA PRO A 275 26.82 3.54 15.95
C PRO A 275 26.57 3.26 14.47
N PHE A 276 25.77 2.24 14.15
CA PHE A 276 25.62 1.73 12.78
C PHE A 276 24.57 2.49 11.95
N ARG A 277 23.81 3.39 12.59
CA ARG A 277 22.70 4.13 11.97
C ARG A 277 21.67 3.19 11.35
N VAL A 278 21.34 2.12 12.07
CA VAL A 278 20.20 1.27 11.74
C VAL A 278 18.92 2.06 11.96
N ILE A 279 17.88 1.75 11.19
CA ILE A 279 16.60 2.46 11.30
C ILE A 279 15.76 1.71 12.34
N ALA A 280 15.46 2.37 13.46
CA ALA A 280 14.47 1.93 14.44
C ALA A 280 13.05 2.15 13.93
N GLU A 281 12.10 1.40 14.48
CA GLU A 281 10.69 1.51 14.08
C GLU A 281 10.10 2.86 14.45
N THR A 282 10.37 3.34 15.66
CA THR A 282 9.88 4.63 16.14
C THR A 282 11.03 5.57 16.45
N LYS A 283 10.74 6.87 16.48
CA LYS A 283 11.69 7.89 16.91
C LYS A 283 12.25 7.56 18.29
N GLY A 284 13.59 7.55 18.42
CA GLY A 284 14.28 7.19 19.66
C GLY A 284 14.10 5.73 20.11
N GLY A 285 13.58 4.86 19.24
CA GLY A 285 13.52 3.42 19.47
C GLY A 285 14.91 2.81 19.60
N THR A 286 14.97 1.55 20.01
CA THR A 286 16.23 0.78 20.09
C THR A 286 16.11 -0.58 19.41
N ASN A 287 14.98 -0.84 18.75
CA ASN A 287 14.75 -2.08 18.06
C ASN A 287 15.54 -2.12 16.75
N PRO A 288 16.36 -3.15 16.51
CA PRO A 288 17.23 -3.17 15.34
C PRO A 288 16.43 -3.45 14.05
N TYR A 289 16.69 -2.64 13.03
CA TYR A 289 16.32 -2.84 11.61
C TYR A 289 14.83 -2.93 11.28
N PHE A 290 14.14 -1.79 11.29
CA PHE A 290 12.82 -1.63 10.71
C PHE A 290 12.90 -1.46 9.17
N ALA A 291 12.84 -2.58 8.46
CA ALA A 291 12.96 -2.62 6.99
C ALA A 291 11.90 -1.75 6.30
N THR A 292 10.68 -1.75 6.83
CA THR A 292 9.53 -0.98 6.33
C THR A 292 9.81 0.51 6.26
N GLY A 293 10.47 1.06 7.29
CA GLY A 293 10.91 2.45 7.28
C GLY A 293 11.96 2.72 6.20
N ALA A 294 12.92 1.81 6.01
CA ALA A 294 13.89 1.91 4.91
C ALA A 294 13.20 1.88 3.53
N GLY A 295 12.20 1.00 3.35
CA GLY A 295 11.37 0.92 2.17
C GLY A 295 10.64 2.23 1.89
N GLY A 296 9.96 2.79 2.88
CA GLY A 296 9.30 4.10 2.78
C GLY A 296 10.27 5.22 2.38
N VAL A 297 11.42 5.31 3.03
CA VAL A 297 12.46 6.32 2.70
C VAL A 297 12.91 6.18 1.26
N LEU A 298 13.20 4.96 0.79
CA LEU A 298 13.57 4.70 -0.60
C LEU A 298 12.44 5.06 -1.58
N GLN A 299 11.18 4.78 -1.24
CA GLN A 299 10.04 5.21 -2.06
C GLN A 299 9.95 6.73 -2.16
N SER A 300 10.19 7.47 -1.06
CA SER A 300 10.19 8.94 -1.10
C SER A 300 11.28 9.49 -2.04
N VAL A 301 12.41 8.81 -2.18
CA VAL A 301 13.48 9.17 -3.14
C VAL A 301 13.08 8.80 -4.56
N LEU A 302 12.69 7.55 -4.80
CA LEU A 302 12.46 7.02 -6.14
C LEU A 302 11.13 7.50 -6.74
N MET A 303 10.04 7.32 -6.00
CA MET A 303 8.69 7.62 -6.46
C MET A 303 8.21 9.02 -6.06
N GLY A 304 8.77 9.59 -4.99
CA GLY A 304 8.58 10.99 -4.59
C GLY A 304 9.43 11.93 -5.42
N PHE A 305 10.63 12.27 -4.95
CA PHE A 305 11.54 13.22 -5.61
C PHE A 305 11.88 12.81 -7.05
N GLY A 306 12.10 11.51 -7.30
CA GLY A 306 12.41 10.96 -8.62
C GLY A 306 11.23 10.97 -9.59
N GLY A 307 10.01 11.07 -9.07
CA GLY A 307 8.78 11.03 -9.87
C GLY A 307 8.53 9.70 -10.57
N LEU A 308 9.20 8.60 -10.19
CA LEU A 308 8.92 7.30 -10.78
C LEU A 308 7.51 6.83 -10.42
N ASP A 309 6.77 6.35 -11.41
CA ASP A 309 5.39 5.92 -11.22
C ASP A 309 5.10 4.65 -12.02
N ILE A 310 4.54 3.63 -11.35
CA ILE A 310 4.17 2.36 -11.98
C ILE A 310 2.76 2.48 -12.55
N THR A 311 2.61 2.20 -13.85
CA THR A 311 1.32 2.23 -14.56
C THR A 311 1.10 0.93 -15.33
N SER A 312 -0.12 0.70 -15.81
CA SER A 312 -0.42 -0.46 -16.67
C SER A 312 0.45 -0.54 -17.93
N LYS A 313 1.07 0.58 -18.35
CA LYS A 313 1.95 0.69 -19.52
C LYS A 313 3.45 0.61 -19.18
N GLY A 314 3.81 0.32 -17.93
CA GLY A 314 5.20 0.38 -17.47
C GLY A 314 5.50 1.51 -16.49
N ILE A 315 6.79 1.66 -16.20
CA ILE A 315 7.32 2.75 -15.37
C ILE A 315 7.40 4.02 -16.22
N ILE A 316 6.75 5.08 -15.74
CA ILE A 316 6.85 6.43 -16.28
C ILE A 316 7.49 7.36 -15.24
N GLN A 317 7.83 8.58 -15.69
CA GLN A 317 8.23 9.65 -14.80
C GLN A 317 7.16 10.75 -14.82
N ILE A 318 6.59 11.05 -13.66
CA ILE A 318 5.63 12.14 -13.48
C ILE A 318 6.35 13.39 -12.95
N LYS A 319 5.66 14.53 -13.00
CA LYS A 319 6.17 15.78 -12.42
C LYS A 319 6.38 15.60 -10.91
N SER A 320 7.54 16.05 -10.44
CA SER A 320 7.91 16.15 -9.04
C SER A 320 8.89 17.31 -8.86
N VAL A 321 9.33 17.59 -7.64
CA VAL A 321 10.31 18.64 -7.33
C VAL A 321 11.43 18.09 -6.47
N LEU A 322 12.63 18.63 -6.64
CA LEU A 322 13.76 18.37 -5.75
C LEU A 322 13.80 19.42 -4.62
N PRO A 323 14.35 19.08 -3.45
CA PRO A 323 14.61 20.08 -2.42
C PRO A 323 15.64 21.10 -2.94
N PRO A 324 15.63 22.37 -2.48
CA PRO A 324 16.50 23.42 -3.04
C PRO A 324 18.01 23.13 -2.94
N SER A 325 18.41 22.25 -2.00
CA SER A 325 19.80 21.83 -1.81
C SER A 325 20.27 20.80 -2.84
N TRP A 326 19.36 20.11 -3.54
CA TRP A 326 19.70 19.07 -4.50
C TRP A 326 19.76 19.64 -5.91
N LYS A 327 20.94 19.55 -6.53
CA LYS A 327 21.16 20.08 -7.89
C LYS A 327 20.69 19.13 -8.99
N LYS A 328 20.57 17.84 -8.69
CA LYS A 328 20.23 16.78 -9.65
C LYS A 328 19.96 15.49 -8.89
N LEU A 329 19.01 14.70 -9.39
CA LEU A 329 18.81 13.30 -9.00
C LEU A 329 18.91 12.44 -10.27
N ILE A 330 19.72 11.39 -10.23
CA ILE A 330 19.88 10.43 -11.31
C ILE A 330 19.54 9.05 -10.75
N ILE A 331 18.56 8.38 -11.36
CA ILE A 331 18.15 7.02 -11.00
C ILE A 331 18.48 6.13 -12.19
N THR A 332 19.39 5.19 -12.02
CA THR A 332 19.85 4.28 -13.07
C THR A 332 19.34 2.87 -12.85
N GLY A 333 19.30 2.05 -13.92
CA GLY A 333 18.96 0.64 -13.79
C GLY A 333 17.48 0.35 -13.56
N VAL A 334 16.58 1.29 -13.89
CA VAL A 334 15.15 1.18 -13.62
C VAL A 334 14.44 0.22 -14.56
N GLY A 335 13.71 -0.74 -13.99
CA GLY A 335 12.90 -1.75 -14.66
C GLY A 335 13.71 -2.76 -15.48
N ILE A 336 13.01 -3.60 -16.25
CA ILE A 336 13.63 -4.64 -17.10
C ILE A 336 14.60 -4.05 -18.13
N ASN A 337 14.29 -2.87 -18.66
CA ASN A 337 15.11 -2.19 -19.67
C ASN A 337 16.27 -1.37 -19.07
N LYS A 338 16.48 -1.44 -17.75
CA LYS A 338 17.55 -0.75 -17.00
C LYS A 338 17.68 0.74 -17.39
N LYS A 339 16.55 1.43 -17.52
CA LYS A 339 16.46 2.83 -17.95
C LYS A 339 17.09 3.77 -16.92
N THR A 340 17.51 4.95 -17.39
CA THR A 340 17.98 6.04 -16.54
C THR A 340 16.97 7.19 -16.56
N PHE A 341 16.62 7.66 -15.38
CA PHE A 341 15.75 8.81 -15.16
C PHE A 341 16.53 9.92 -14.48
N VAL A 342 16.26 11.16 -14.89
CA VAL A 342 16.96 12.35 -14.40
C VAL A 342 15.92 13.37 -13.96
N VAL A 343 16.11 13.93 -12.76
CA VAL A 343 15.35 15.08 -12.28
C VAL A 343 16.33 16.23 -12.08
N ASN A 344 15.97 17.39 -12.62
CA ASN A 344 16.67 18.65 -12.39
C ASN A 344 15.79 19.55 -11.49
N PRO A 345 16.38 20.56 -10.83
CA PRO A 345 15.69 21.41 -9.86
C PRO A 345 14.54 22.22 -10.45
#